data_AF-G2TPC6-F1
#
_entry.id   AF-G2TPC6-F1
#
_cell.length_a   1.000
_cell.length_b   1.000
_cell.length_c   1.000
_cell.angle_alpha   90.00
_cell.angle_beta   90.00
_cell.angle_gamma   90.00
#
_symmetry.space_group_name_H-M   'P 1'
#
loop_
_entity.id
_entity.type
_entity.pdbx_description
1 polymer ?
#
loop_
_entity_poly.entity_id
_entity_poly.type
_entity_poly.pdbx_seq_one_letter_code
_entity_poly.pdbx_strand_id
1 'polypeptide(L)'
;MAAPITEIARQQPTEEEVTRQKLEELEKLVADHKEAFENLIRLIDDFNDTGALEAANAMILAKNDILKIVLEQLSREQVVNLINMLLGTAGVFMKADHDLIIHLMNGVASGFDEGKQFIGSEEKVTLFGLLKSLSDPDVNRAVGFAISFLKGMGKALQEPVPKKEDVDNETLANI
;
A
#
# COMPACT_ATOMS: atom_id res chain seq x y z
N MET A 1 -29.58 -39.95 62.87
CA MET A 1 -28.33 -39.90 62.10
C MET A 1 -28.66 -40.27 60.67
N ALA A 2 -28.44 -39.38 59.69
CA ALA A 2 -28.75 -39.63 58.29
C ALA A 2 -27.53 -40.27 57.60
N ALA A 3 -27.76 -41.33 56.82
CA ALA A 3 -26.72 -42.03 56.06
C ALA A 3 -26.14 -41.13 54.95
N PRO A 4 -24.84 -41.25 54.63
CA PRO A 4 -24.20 -40.40 53.63
C PRO A 4 -24.69 -40.76 52.24
N ILE A 5 -24.91 -39.72 51.43
CA ILE A 5 -25.30 -39.84 50.02
C ILE A 5 -24.05 -40.29 49.26
N THR A 6 -23.95 -41.58 48.97
CA THR A 6 -22.93 -42.11 48.05
C THR A 6 -23.44 -41.94 46.63
N GLU A 7 -22.63 -41.29 45.81
CA GLU A 7 -22.80 -41.12 44.36
C GLU A 7 -23.66 -39.92 43.89
N ILE A 8 -22.98 -38.81 43.61
CA ILE A 8 -23.51 -37.75 42.73
C ILE A 8 -23.31 -38.23 41.30
N ALA A 9 -24.35 -38.80 40.70
CA ALA A 9 -24.36 -39.11 39.27
C ALA A 9 -24.35 -37.78 38.48
N ARG A 10 -23.18 -37.36 38.00
CA ARG A 10 -23.08 -36.25 37.05
C ARG A 10 -23.70 -36.71 35.74
N GLN A 11 -24.91 -36.26 35.45
CA GLN A 11 -25.50 -36.42 34.12
C GLN A 11 -24.60 -35.65 33.14
N GLN A 12 -23.84 -36.39 32.33
CA GLN A 12 -23.17 -35.80 31.19
C GLN A 12 -24.26 -35.42 30.19
N PRO A 13 -24.31 -34.14 29.75
CA PRO A 13 -25.30 -33.72 28.78
C PRO A 13 -25.17 -34.60 27.54
N THR A 14 -26.31 -35.09 27.06
CA THR A 14 -26.34 -35.91 25.84
C THR A 14 -25.89 -35.08 24.64
N GLU A 15 -25.38 -35.71 23.57
CA GLU A 15 -24.92 -34.98 22.38
C GLU A 15 -26.01 -34.06 21.80
N GLU A 16 -27.28 -34.46 21.92
CA GLU A 16 -28.44 -33.64 21.54
C GLU A 16 -28.59 -32.38 22.41
N GLU A 17 -28.40 -32.48 23.73
CA GLU A 17 -28.47 -31.33 24.65
C GLU A 17 -27.31 -30.35 24.44
N VAL A 18 -26.10 -30.85 24.18
CA VAL A 18 -24.94 -30.01 23.85
C VAL A 18 -25.16 -29.30 22.52
N THR A 19 -25.70 -29.99 21.52
CA THR A 19 -26.01 -29.41 20.21
C THR A 19 -27.08 -28.32 20.33
N ARG A 20 -28.12 -28.56 21.13
CA ARG A 20 -29.17 -27.58 21.40
C ARG A 20 -28.63 -26.33 22.09
N GLN A 21 -27.79 -26.48 23.12
CA GLN A 21 -27.19 -25.35 23.81
C GLN A 21 -26.30 -24.51 22.87
N LYS A 22 -25.49 -25.16 22.02
CA LYS A 22 -24.67 -24.46 21.03
C LYS A 22 -25.51 -23.70 20.00
N LEU A 23 -26.64 -24.25 19.59
CA LEU A 23 -27.58 -23.58 18.68
C LEU A 23 -28.21 -22.35 19.32
N GLU A 24 -28.67 -22.45 20.57
CA GLU A 24 -29.22 -21.31 21.33
C GLU A 24 -28.18 -20.20 21.56
N GLU A 25 -26.94 -20.58 21.85
CA GLU A 25 -25.83 -19.61 21.99
C GLU A 25 -25.53 -18.91 20.66
N LEU A 26 -25.51 -19.64 19.55
CA LEU A 26 -25.35 -19.08 18.20
C LEU A 26 -26.50 -18.15 17.83
N GLU A 27 -27.73 -18.54 18.15
CA GLU A 27 -28.93 -17.74 17.88
C GLU A 27 -28.87 -16.40 18.63
N LYS A 28 -28.46 -16.42 19.91
CA LYS A 28 -28.19 -15.20 20.69
C LYS A 28 -27.09 -14.34 20.07
N LEU A 29 -25.95 -14.94 19.73
CA LEU A 29 -24.81 -14.22 19.18
C LEU A 29 -25.16 -13.51 17.85
N VAL A 30 -25.91 -14.20 16.99
CA VAL A 30 -26.39 -13.65 15.71
C VAL A 30 -27.45 -12.57 15.94
N ALA A 31 -28.35 -12.76 16.92
CA ALA A 31 -29.36 -11.76 17.26
C ALA A 31 -28.73 -10.46 17.81
N ASP A 32 -27.74 -10.59 18.71
CA ASP A 32 -27.05 -9.45 19.33
C ASP A 32 -26.15 -8.69 18.33
N HIS A 33 -25.69 -9.36 17.26
CA HIS A 33 -24.81 -8.79 16.25
C HIS A 33 -25.41 -8.80 14.84
N LYS A 34 -26.75 -8.77 14.74
CA LYS A 34 -27.48 -8.91 13.48
C LYS A 34 -26.97 -8.00 12.36
N GLU A 35 -26.77 -6.72 12.66
CA GLU A 35 -26.31 -5.74 11.67
C GLU A 35 -24.87 -6.01 11.19
N ALA A 36 -23.98 -6.43 12.09
CA ALA A 36 -22.62 -6.81 11.72
C ALA A 36 -22.60 -8.07 10.83
N PHE A 37 -23.47 -9.05 11.13
CA PHE A 37 -23.63 -10.25 10.32
C PHE A 37 -24.23 -9.95 8.95
N GLU A 38 -25.26 -9.11 8.87
CA GLU A 38 -25.87 -8.67 7.60
C GLU A 38 -24.85 -7.94 6.72
N ASN A 39 -24.02 -7.07 7.31
CA ASN A 39 -22.96 -6.37 6.58
C ASN A 39 -21.85 -7.32 6.10
N LEU A 40 -21.49 -8.32 6.91
CA LEU A 40 -20.52 -9.36 6.52
C LEU A 40 -21.03 -10.19 5.35
N ILE A 41 -22.31 -10.60 5.40
CA ILE A 41 -22.95 -11.35 4.32
C ILE A 41 -23.00 -10.50 3.05
N ARG A 42 -23.40 -9.23 3.12
CA ARG A 42 -23.37 -8.33 1.95
C ARG A 42 -21.97 -8.16 1.38
N LEU A 43 -20.96 -8.02 2.23
CA LEU A 43 -19.58 -7.91 1.78
C LEU A 43 -19.13 -9.18 1.05
N ILE A 44 -19.50 -10.35 1.57
CA ILE A 44 -19.23 -11.64 0.92
C ILE A 44 -19.97 -11.73 -0.41
N ASP A 45 -21.24 -11.33 -0.48
CA ASP A 45 -22.05 -11.32 -1.70
C ASP A 45 -21.45 -10.36 -2.75
N ASP A 46 -21.08 -9.14 -2.38
CA ASP A 46 -20.43 -8.17 -3.27
C ASP A 46 -19.08 -8.70 -3.81
N PHE A 47 -18.30 -9.38 -2.96
CA PHE A 47 -17.04 -10.01 -3.36
C PHE A 47 -17.26 -11.22 -4.28
N ASN A 48 -18.35 -11.96 -4.08
CA ASN A 48 -18.72 -13.09 -4.91
C ASN A 48 -19.25 -12.62 -6.28
N ASP A 49 -20.11 -11.60 -6.31
CA ASP A 49 -20.67 -11.03 -7.54
C ASP A 49 -19.61 -10.42 -8.46
N THR A 50 -18.55 -9.85 -7.87
CA THR A 50 -17.41 -9.31 -8.62
C THR A 50 -16.42 -10.38 -9.08
N GLY A 51 -16.62 -11.66 -8.70
CA GLY A 51 -15.68 -12.76 -8.95
C GLY A 51 -14.39 -12.65 -8.13
N ALA A 52 -14.34 -11.73 -7.17
CA ALA A 52 -13.17 -11.51 -6.33
C ALA A 52 -12.94 -12.68 -5.37
N LEU A 53 -14.00 -13.31 -4.88
CA LEU A 53 -13.92 -14.49 -4.02
C LEU A 53 -13.33 -15.69 -4.78
N GLU A 54 -13.77 -15.92 -6.02
CA GLU A 54 -13.24 -16.95 -6.92
C GLU A 54 -11.78 -16.68 -7.27
N ALA A 55 -11.43 -15.42 -7.57
CA ALA A 55 -10.05 -15.03 -7.83
C ALA A 55 -9.13 -15.26 -6.61
N ALA A 56 -9.60 -14.89 -5.42
CA ALA A 56 -8.88 -15.14 -4.17
C ALA A 56 -8.72 -16.64 -3.90
N ASN A 57 -9.78 -17.43 -4.12
CA ASN A 57 -9.73 -18.87 -3.94
C ASN A 57 -8.79 -19.55 -4.97
N ALA A 58 -8.86 -19.13 -6.24
CA ALA A 58 -7.95 -19.60 -7.29
C ALA A 58 -6.49 -19.26 -6.98
N MET A 59 -6.23 -18.07 -6.43
CA MET A 59 -4.89 -17.66 -5.98
C MET A 59 -4.38 -18.51 -4.81
N ILE A 60 -5.24 -18.83 -3.83
CA ILE A 60 -4.90 -19.69 -2.68
C ILE A 60 -4.63 -21.13 -3.15
N LEU A 61 -5.44 -21.65 -4.07
CA LEU A 61 -5.24 -22.99 -4.64
C LEU A 61 -3.97 -23.06 -5.49
N ALA A 62 -3.65 -21.99 -6.21
CA ALA A 62 -2.42 -21.86 -7.01
C ALA A 62 -1.24 -21.27 -6.22
N LYS A 63 -1.33 -21.23 -4.87
CA LYS A 63 -0.35 -20.63 -3.94
C LYS A 63 1.10 -20.86 -4.35
N ASN A 64 1.49 -22.11 -4.59
CA ASN A 64 2.90 -22.43 -4.78
C ASN A 64 3.43 -21.97 -6.14
N ASP A 65 2.60 -21.99 -7.19
CA ASP A 65 3.03 -21.69 -8.56
C ASP A 65 2.98 -20.18 -8.83
N ILE A 66 1.91 -19.50 -8.38
CA ILE A 66 1.79 -18.04 -8.53
C ILE A 66 2.78 -17.33 -7.63
N LEU A 67 2.90 -17.74 -6.35
CA LEU A 67 3.85 -17.09 -5.45
C LEU A 67 5.28 -17.29 -5.93
N LYS A 68 5.65 -18.45 -6.49
CA LYS A 68 7.00 -18.65 -7.02
C LYS A 68 7.30 -17.71 -8.19
N ILE A 69 6.38 -17.58 -9.16
CA ILE A 69 6.56 -16.70 -10.33
C ILE A 69 6.59 -15.23 -9.90
N VAL A 70 5.66 -14.82 -9.05
CA VAL A 70 5.58 -13.44 -8.56
C VAL A 70 6.80 -13.12 -7.69
N LEU A 71 7.20 -14.02 -6.79
CA LEU A 71 8.40 -13.84 -5.96
C LEU A 71 9.66 -13.82 -6.83
N GLU A 72 9.81 -14.68 -7.84
CA GLU A 72 10.96 -14.64 -8.76
C GLU A 72 11.02 -13.34 -9.57
N GLN A 73 9.88 -12.74 -9.89
CA GLN A 73 9.83 -11.45 -10.59
C GLN A 73 10.04 -10.25 -9.67
N LEU A 74 9.49 -10.29 -8.46
CA LEU A 74 9.68 -9.27 -7.44
C LEU A 74 11.06 -9.35 -6.78
N SER A 75 11.70 -10.53 -6.77
CA SER A 75 13.06 -10.74 -6.26
C SER A 75 14.13 -10.30 -7.25
N ARG A 76 13.75 -9.85 -8.45
CA ARG A 76 14.70 -9.18 -9.34
C ARG A 76 15.25 -7.97 -8.62
N GLU A 77 16.57 -7.82 -8.64
CA GLU A 77 17.31 -6.77 -7.94
C GLU A 77 16.73 -5.37 -8.20
N GLN A 78 16.24 -5.12 -9.43
CA GLN A 78 15.61 -3.85 -9.81
C GLN A 78 14.30 -3.58 -9.08
N VAL A 79 13.47 -4.61 -8.89
CA VAL A 79 12.16 -4.49 -8.22
C VAL A 79 12.34 -4.42 -6.71
N VAL A 80 13.26 -5.22 -6.15
CA VAL A 80 13.65 -5.13 -4.74
C VAL A 80 14.20 -3.74 -4.41
N ASN A 81 15.08 -3.18 -5.25
CA ASN A 81 15.61 -1.84 -5.05
C ASN A 81 14.53 -0.76 -5.14
N LEU A 82 13.56 -0.89 -6.04
CA LEU A 82 12.42 0.03 -6.11
C LEU A 82 11.57 -0.04 -4.83
N ILE A 83 11.26 -1.24 -4.34
CA ILE A 83 10.50 -1.44 -3.11
C ILE A 83 11.27 -0.86 -1.91
N ASN A 84 12.57 -1.14 -1.79
CA ASN A 84 13.41 -0.60 -0.73
C ASN A 84 13.51 0.93 -0.80
N MET A 85 13.61 1.50 -2.00
CA MET A 85 13.55 2.94 -2.20
C MET A 85 12.20 3.47 -1.74
N LEU A 86 11.09 2.90 -2.18
CA LEU A 86 9.73 3.31 -1.79
C LEU A 86 9.52 3.21 -0.29
N LEU A 87 9.89 2.11 0.36
CA LEU A 87 9.73 1.94 1.81
C LEU A 87 10.67 2.87 2.59
N GLY A 88 11.92 3.01 2.16
CA GLY A 88 12.91 3.91 2.77
C GLY A 88 12.59 5.39 2.59
N THR A 89 11.83 5.75 1.55
CA THR A 89 11.40 7.12 1.27
C THR A 89 9.92 7.38 1.56
N ALA A 90 9.12 6.35 1.91
CA ALA A 90 7.70 6.46 2.19
C ALA A 90 7.43 7.49 3.29
N GLY A 91 8.24 7.49 4.35
CA GLY A 91 8.15 8.48 5.42
C GLY A 91 8.47 9.91 4.99
N VAL A 92 9.24 10.11 3.91
CA VAL A 92 9.53 11.43 3.33
C VAL A 92 8.38 11.85 2.41
N PHE A 93 7.88 10.94 1.58
CA PHE A 93 6.75 11.19 0.68
C PHE A 93 5.43 11.42 1.44
N MET A 94 5.19 10.71 2.54
CA MET A 94 4.01 10.93 3.39
C MET A 94 4.06 12.25 4.17
N LYS A 95 5.27 12.77 4.44
CA LYS A 95 5.45 14.10 5.06
C LYS A 95 5.45 15.23 4.05
N ALA A 96 5.66 14.91 2.77
CA ALA A 96 5.54 15.86 1.69
C ALA A 96 4.07 16.18 1.43
N ASP A 97 3.80 17.41 1.01
CA ASP A 97 2.47 17.88 0.68
C ASP A 97 1.94 17.10 -0.54
N HIS A 98 0.91 16.28 -0.31
CA HIS A 98 0.30 15.44 -1.34
C HIS A 98 -0.26 16.28 -2.50
N ASP A 99 -0.86 17.43 -2.19
CA ASP A 99 -1.44 18.33 -3.20
C ASP A 99 -0.35 18.93 -4.08
N LEU A 100 0.78 19.32 -3.49
CA LEU A 100 1.94 19.82 -4.21
C LEU A 100 2.53 18.76 -5.15
N ILE A 101 2.65 17.50 -4.70
CA ILE A 101 3.13 16.40 -5.55
C ILE A 101 2.19 16.19 -6.74
N ILE A 102 0.88 16.13 -6.51
CA ILE A 102 -0.12 15.99 -7.57
C ILE A 102 -0.02 17.15 -8.55
N HIS A 103 0.10 18.39 -8.07
CA HIS A 103 0.24 19.57 -8.92
C HIS A 103 1.50 19.53 -9.78
N LEU A 104 2.63 19.08 -9.23
CA LEU A 104 3.86 18.90 -10.00
C LEU A 104 3.71 17.82 -11.07
N MET A 105 3.09 16.67 -10.74
CA MET A 105 2.87 15.60 -11.71
C MET A 105 1.93 16.03 -12.83
N ASN A 106 0.86 16.75 -12.50
CA ASN A 106 -0.03 17.36 -13.50
C ASN A 106 0.72 18.39 -14.36
N GLY A 107 1.58 19.22 -13.76
CA GLY A 107 2.43 20.15 -14.50
C GLY A 107 3.39 19.47 -15.47
N VAL A 108 3.97 18.33 -15.09
CA VAL A 108 4.81 17.51 -15.99
C VAL A 108 3.98 16.97 -17.15
N ALA A 109 2.79 16.44 -16.90
CA ALA A 109 1.89 15.95 -17.95
C ALA A 109 1.49 17.07 -18.93
N SER A 110 1.08 18.23 -18.41
CA SER A 110 0.78 19.40 -19.23
C SER A 110 1.98 19.90 -20.03
N GLY A 111 3.19 19.86 -19.46
CA GLY A 111 4.43 20.21 -20.14
C GLY A 111 4.76 19.27 -21.31
N PHE A 112 4.45 17.97 -21.19
CA PHE A 112 4.52 17.05 -22.33
C PHE A 112 3.53 17.42 -23.45
N ASP A 113 2.33 17.86 -23.08
CA ASP A 113 1.33 18.31 -24.05
C ASP A 113 1.75 19.60 -24.78
N GLU A 114 2.25 20.60 -24.06
CA GLU A 114 2.81 21.83 -24.65
C GLU A 114 4.04 21.53 -25.52
N GLY A 115 4.94 20.64 -25.05
CA GLY A 115 6.11 20.22 -25.80
C GLY A 115 5.77 19.55 -27.14
N LYS A 116 4.71 18.74 -27.18
CA LYS A 116 4.21 18.15 -28.44
C LYS A 116 3.71 19.22 -29.41
N GLN A 117 3.04 20.27 -28.91
CA GLN A 117 2.58 21.37 -29.76
C GLN A 117 3.77 22.16 -30.34
N PHE A 118 4.83 22.35 -29.56
CA PHE A 118 6.06 23.00 -30.02
C PHE A 118 6.83 22.17 -31.05
N ILE A 119 6.93 20.84 -30.87
CA ILE A 119 7.53 19.93 -31.86
C ILE A 119 6.74 19.95 -33.19
N GLY A 120 5.43 20.18 -33.13
CA GLY A 120 4.58 20.33 -34.29
C GLY A 120 4.66 21.70 -34.98
N SER A 121 5.38 22.68 -34.41
CA SER A 121 5.58 24.00 -35.01
C SER A 121 6.97 24.10 -35.67
N GLU A 122 7.11 24.94 -36.70
CA GLU A 122 8.44 25.26 -37.27
C GLU A 122 9.21 26.31 -36.44
N GLU A 123 8.72 26.62 -35.23
CA GLU A 123 9.23 27.72 -34.43
C GLU A 123 10.56 27.35 -33.78
N LYS A 124 11.61 28.12 -34.10
CA LYS A 124 12.96 27.88 -33.56
C LYS A 124 13.17 28.65 -32.28
N VAL A 125 13.72 27.98 -31.27
CA VAL A 125 14.20 28.64 -30.05
C VAL A 125 15.38 29.54 -30.40
N THR A 126 15.24 30.85 -30.19
CA THR A 126 16.30 31.85 -30.38
C THR A 126 16.73 32.44 -29.05
N LEU A 127 17.96 32.95 -28.96
CA LEU A 127 18.50 33.53 -27.71
C LEU A 127 17.66 34.70 -27.20
N PHE A 128 17.13 35.53 -28.10
CA PHE A 128 16.21 36.61 -27.76
C PHE A 128 14.83 36.08 -27.33
N GLY A 129 14.33 35.04 -28.00
CA GLY A 129 13.09 34.34 -27.61
C GLY A 129 13.19 33.73 -26.21
N LEU A 130 14.34 33.19 -25.83
CA LEU A 130 14.61 32.67 -24.49
C LEU A 130 14.57 33.78 -23.43
N LEU A 131 15.25 34.90 -23.67
CA LEU A 131 15.22 36.04 -22.74
C LEU A 131 13.81 36.61 -22.58
N LYS A 132 13.05 36.67 -23.67
CA LYS A 132 11.63 37.06 -23.65
C LYS A 132 10.78 36.03 -22.88
N SER A 133 11.03 34.75 -23.07
CA SER A 133 10.35 33.65 -22.38
C SER A 133 10.61 33.66 -20.88
N LEU A 134 11.80 34.04 -20.41
CA LEU A 134 12.06 34.23 -18.97
C LEU A 134 11.26 35.37 -18.33
N SER A 135 10.72 36.28 -19.14
CA SER A 135 9.81 37.34 -18.67
C SER A 135 8.35 36.87 -18.62
N ASP A 136 8.04 35.70 -19.21
CA ASP A 136 6.73 35.06 -19.08
C ASP A 136 6.53 34.61 -17.63
N PRO A 137 5.37 34.92 -17.00
CA PRO A 137 5.15 34.61 -15.59
C PRO A 137 5.19 33.12 -15.27
N ASP A 138 4.77 32.23 -16.19
CA ASP A 138 4.70 30.80 -15.94
C ASP A 138 6.08 30.15 -16.08
N VAL A 139 6.85 30.56 -17.09
CA VAL A 139 8.26 30.17 -17.24
C VAL A 139 9.10 30.69 -16.08
N ASN A 140 8.89 31.94 -15.66
CA ASN A 140 9.62 32.55 -14.55
C ASN A 140 9.38 31.80 -13.23
N ARG A 141 8.13 31.42 -12.94
CA ARG A 141 7.78 30.58 -11.77
C ARG A 141 8.49 29.24 -11.79
N ALA A 142 8.49 28.55 -12.94
CA ALA A 142 9.16 27.26 -13.09
C ALA A 142 10.68 27.37 -12.91
N VAL A 143 11.31 28.38 -13.50
CA VAL A 143 12.75 28.65 -13.35
C VAL A 143 13.09 29.03 -11.91
N GLY A 144 12.29 29.87 -11.27
CA GLY A 144 12.46 30.23 -9.85
C GLY A 144 12.34 29.03 -8.91
N PHE A 145 11.38 28.15 -9.17
CA PHE A 145 11.25 26.87 -8.48
C PHE A 145 12.49 26.00 -8.71
N ALA A 146 12.94 25.82 -9.95
CA ALA A 146 14.11 25.00 -10.28
C ALA A 146 15.37 25.50 -9.57
N ILE A 147 15.64 26.80 -9.59
CA ILE A 147 16.80 27.39 -8.90
C ILE A 147 16.71 27.15 -7.38
N SER A 148 15.53 27.35 -6.80
CA SER A 148 15.31 27.18 -5.36
C SER A 148 15.42 25.72 -4.93
N PHE A 149 14.90 24.80 -5.74
CA PHE A 149 15.02 23.36 -5.57
C PHE A 149 16.48 22.91 -5.62
N LEU A 150 17.22 23.33 -6.65
CA LEU A 150 18.65 23.02 -6.78
C LEU A 150 19.45 23.55 -5.59
N LYS A 151 19.14 24.76 -5.10
CA LYS A 151 19.76 25.32 -3.90
C LYS A 151 19.45 24.49 -2.65
N GLY A 152 18.22 23.98 -2.50
CA GLY A 152 17.83 23.10 -1.40
C GLY A 152 18.54 21.75 -1.46
N MET A 153 18.56 21.12 -2.64
CA MET A 153 19.26 19.87 -2.88
C MET A 153 20.76 19.97 -2.60
N GLY A 154 21.40 21.04 -3.07
CA GLY A 154 22.83 21.28 -2.82
C GLY A 154 23.19 21.49 -1.35
N LYS A 155 22.23 21.88 -0.50
CA LYS A 155 22.42 21.93 0.95
C LYS A 155 22.32 20.54 1.58
N ALA A 156 21.35 19.73 1.16
CA ALA A 156 21.20 18.36 1.65
C ALA A 156 22.40 17.46 1.30
N LEU A 157 23.01 17.68 0.13
CA LEU A 157 24.19 16.94 -0.32
C LEU A 157 25.51 17.32 0.37
N GLN A 158 25.52 18.38 1.20
CA GLN A 158 26.69 18.72 2.02
C GLN A 158 26.79 17.82 3.26
N GLU A 159 25.70 17.18 3.68
CA GLU A 159 25.72 16.18 4.72
C GLU A 159 26.24 14.85 4.14
N PRO A 160 27.27 14.23 4.74
CA PRO A 160 27.81 12.97 4.25
C PRO A 160 26.72 11.90 4.28
N VAL A 161 26.51 11.21 3.14
CA VAL A 161 25.61 10.06 3.08
C VAL A 161 26.04 9.07 4.17
N PRO A 162 25.15 8.70 5.11
CA PRO A 162 25.50 7.73 6.13
C PRO A 162 25.97 6.46 5.42
N LYS A 163 27.21 6.05 5.70
CA LYS A 163 27.73 4.79 5.18
C LYS A 163 26.78 3.70 5.64
N LYS A 164 26.38 2.80 4.73
CA LYS A 164 25.73 1.55 5.13
C LYS A 164 26.63 0.94 6.18
N GLU A 165 26.18 0.87 7.43
CA GLU A 165 26.80 -0.01 8.40
C GLU A 165 26.73 -1.39 7.78
N ASP A 166 27.89 -1.97 7.50
CA ASP A 166 28.01 -3.38 7.19
C ASP A 166 27.36 -4.09 8.37
N VAL A 167 26.15 -4.62 8.14
CA VAL A 167 25.52 -5.51 9.11
C VAL A 167 26.41 -6.74 9.10
N ASP A 168 27.33 -6.77 10.07
CA ASP A 168 28.23 -7.86 10.32
C ASP A 168 27.43 -9.16 10.28
N ASN A 169 27.81 -10.04 9.36
CA ASN A 169 27.16 -11.30 9.06
C ASN A 169 27.26 -12.33 10.22
N GLU A 170 27.55 -11.87 11.44
CA GLU A 170 27.65 -12.69 12.66
C GLU A 170 26.32 -12.83 13.40
N THR A 171 25.31 -11.99 13.15
CA THR A 171 24.02 -12.10 13.87
C THR A 171 23.04 -13.10 13.27
N LEU A 172 23.29 -13.62 12.07
CA LEU A 172 22.43 -14.62 11.41
C LEU A 172 22.84 -16.08 11.71
N ALA A 173 23.89 -16.32 12.48
CA ALA A 173 24.33 -17.67 12.85
C ALA A 173 23.67 -18.23 14.13
N ASN A 174 22.80 -17.45 14.79
CA ASN A 174 22.26 -17.80 16.12
C ASN A 174 20.72 -17.69 16.24
N ILE A 175 20.00 -17.83 15.12
CA ILE A 175 18.54 -18.02 15.13
C ILE A 175 18.20 -19.28 14.33
#